data_AF-A0A6F8U7F8-F1
#
_entry.id   AF-A0A6F8U7F8-F1
#
_cell.length_a   1.000
_cell.length_b   1.000
_cell.length_c   1.000
_cell.angle_alpha   90.00
_cell.angle_beta   90.00
_cell.angle_gamma   90.00
#
_symmetry.space_group_name_H-M   'P 1'
#
loop_
_entity.id
_entity.type
_entity.pdbx_description
1 polymer ?
#
loop_
_entity_poly.entity_id
_entity_poly.type
_entity_poly.pdbx_seq_one_letter_code
_entity_poly.pdbx_strand_id
1 'polypeptide(L)'
;MTRLIEHLVEPHRLLLYWQARESEKRSRYLVGELAKREDKVVLVYDLDNSELAAAKLLGFRGYPAFPMKQAEHSHQVLEAFTRRLPPRSRRDFRRYLELRAIPGNANISDFALLGYSGAKLPNDGFELVHPFDNPPEAFEVLIEIAGFRHESQIEITDIQVGSSVQFVVEPKNPVDAGAIRIESAGRKLGYVPRGHLDMLHRMLKEGAILGGEVFRTNGTSERPLVYVLTRILKGHQPFHALKMQA
;
A
#
# COMPACT_ATOMS: atom_id res chain seq x y z
N MET A 1 -16.23 10.78 15.53
CA MET A 1 -16.38 9.45 14.90
C MET A 1 -15.13 9.20 14.08
N THR A 2 -14.53 8.01 14.16
CA THR A 2 -13.36 7.67 13.34
C THR A 2 -13.78 7.55 11.88
N ARG A 3 -13.07 8.22 10.97
CA ARG A 3 -13.39 8.15 9.55
C ARG A 3 -13.04 6.77 8.99
N LEU A 4 -13.83 6.31 8.02
CA LEU A 4 -13.61 5.06 7.29
C LEU A 4 -13.42 5.37 5.80
N ILE A 5 -12.97 4.39 5.04
CA ILE A 5 -12.91 4.42 3.59
C ILE A 5 -14.34 4.57 3.06
N GLU A 6 -14.56 5.65 2.33
CA GLU A 6 -15.85 6.01 1.73
C GLU A 6 -15.92 5.50 0.28
N HIS A 7 -14.78 5.47 -0.40
CA HIS A 7 -14.67 5.13 -1.82
C HIS A 7 -13.89 3.82 -2.00
N LEU A 8 -14.59 2.69 -1.92
CA LEU A 8 -14.01 1.39 -2.27
C LEU A 8 -13.83 1.28 -3.78
N VAL A 9 -12.57 1.11 -4.20
CA VAL A 9 -12.19 0.97 -5.60
C VAL A 9 -11.89 -0.49 -5.88
N GLU A 10 -12.50 -1.03 -6.95
CA GLU A 10 -12.22 -2.40 -7.39
C GLU A 10 -10.97 -2.40 -8.30
N PRO A 11 -9.89 -3.12 -7.94
CA PRO A 11 -8.69 -3.15 -8.77
C PRO A 11 -8.88 -4.04 -10.00
N HIS A 12 -8.25 -3.64 -11.11
CA HIS A 12 -7.97 -4.52 -12.26
C HIS A 12 -6.72 -5.38 -12.04
N ARG A 13 -5.76 -4.88 -11.25
CA ARG A 13 -4.57 -5.60 -10.84
C ARG A 13 -4.11 -5.21 -9.44
N LEU A 14 -3.29 -6.05 -8.84
CA LEU A 14 -2.57 -5.81 -7.59
C LEU A 14 -1.08 -6.04 -7.81
N LEU A 15 -0.25 -5.21 -7.19
CA LEU A 15 1.20 -5.36 -7.22
C LEU A 15 1.62 -6.32 -6.11
N LEU A 16 2.47 -7.30 -6.43
CA LEU A 16 3.05 -8.22 -5.46
C LEU A 16 4.43 -7.74 -5.05
N TYR A 17 4.53 -7.27 -3.81
CA TYR A 17 5.80 -6.91 -3.19
C TYR A 17 6.32 -8.04 -2.31
N TRP A 18 7.65 -8.18 -2.26
CA TRP A 18 8.35 -9.06 -1.34
C TRP A 18 9.40 -8.28 -0.55
N GLN A 19 9.44 -8.49 0.76
CA GLN A 19 10.43 -7.92 1.65
C GLN A 19 11.61 -8.88 1.84
N ALA A 20 12.82 -8.41 1.55
CA ALA A 20 14.06 -9.16 1.78
C ALA A 20 14.42 -9.19 3.27
N ARG A 21 13.68 -9.97 4.06
CA ARG A 21 13.73 -9.95 5.53
C ARG A 21 15.10 -10.26 6.13
N GLU A 22 15.88 -11.10 5.45
CA GLU A 22 17.22 -11.52 5.86
C GLU A 22 18.32 -10.52 5.46
N SER A 23 17.98 -9.48 4.68
CA SER A 23 18.93 -8.41 4.34
C SER A 23 18.95 -7.34 5.43
N GLU A 24 20.10 -6.69 5.63
CA GLU A 24 20.26 -5.59 6.62
C GLU A 24 19.24 -4.47 6.42
N LYS A 25 19.02 -4.07 5.16
CA LYS A 25 18.10 -2.97 4.80
C LYS A 25 16.63 -3.37 4.85
N ARG A 26 16.33 -4.67 4.79
CA ARG A 26 14.96 -5.24 4.76
C ARG A 26 14.06 -4.54 3.74
N SER A 27 14.62 -4.17 2.59
CA SER A 27 13.93 -3.47 1.52
C SER A 27 12.82 -4.31 0.91
N ARG A 28 11.82 -3.63 0.34
CA ARG A 28 10.75 -4.25 -0.46
C ARG A 28 11.09 -4.13 -1.95
N TYR A 29 10.65 -5.11 -2.72
CA TYR A 29 10.82 -5.20 -4.16
C TYR A 29 9.51 -5.61 -4.80
N LEU A 30 9.11 -4.96 -5.89
CA LEU A 30 8.05 -5.43 -6.77
C LEU A 30 8.56 -6.69 -7.46
N VAL A 31 7.89 -7.82 -7.20
CA VAL A 31 8.31 -9.11 -7.75
C VAL A 31 7.33 -9.66 -8.77
N GLY A 32 6.12 -9.12 -8.85
CA GLY A 32 5.12 -9.49 -9.85
C GLY A 32 3.82 -8.72 -9.67
N GLU A 33 2.78 -9.13 -10.40
CA GLU A 33 1.43 -8.58 -10.28
C GLU A 33 0.36 -9.66 -10.43
N LEU A 34 -0.76 -9.48 -9.74
CA LEU A 34 -1.97 -10.25 -9.98
C LEU A 34 -2.86 -9.41 -10.89
N ALA A 35 -3.20 -9.90 -12.07
CA ALA A 35 -4.05 -9.20 -13.03
C ALA A 35 -5.35 -9.97 -13.26
N LYS A 36 -6.48 -9.25 -13.30
CA LYS A 36 -7.73 -9.82 -13.80
C LYS A 36 -7.69 -9.89 -15.33
N ARG A 37 -8.07 -11.05 -15.86
CA ARG A 37 -8.21 -11.33 -17.30
C ARG A 37 -9.52 -12.06 -17.47
N GLU A 38 -10.48 -11.48 -18.19
CA GLU A 38 -11.82 -12.04 -18.43
C GLU A 38 -12.41 -12.72 -17.17
N ASP A 39 -12.34 -14.04 -17.06
CA ASP A 39 -12.93 -14.82 -15.97
C ASP A 39 -11.93 -15.35 -14.92
N LYS A 40 -10.66 -14.92 -14.97
CA LYS A 40 -9.61 -15.43 -14.08
C LYS A 40 -8.66 -14.36 -13.57
N VAL A 41 -7.94 -14.69 -12.50
CA VAL A 41 -6.79 -13.92 -12.03
C VAL A 41 -5.52 -14.66 -12.44
N VAL A 42 -4.58 -13.93 -13.02
CA VAL A 42 -3.26 -14.44 -13.36
C VAL A 42 -2.20 -13.76 -12.51
N LEU A 43 -1.17 -14.50 -12.09
CA LEU A 43 0.03 -13.96 -11.49
C LEU A 43 1.09 -13.85 -12.60
N VAL A 44 1.62 -12.65 -12.80
CA VAL A 44 2.67 -12.37 -13.77
C VAL A 44 3.92 -11.91 -13.05
N TYR A 45 5.03 -12.57 -13.36
CA TYR A 45 6.37 -12.16 -12.98
C TYR A 45 7.04 -11.47 -14.16
N ASP A 46 7.38 -10.19 -14.01
CA ASP A 46 8.17 -9.47 -15.00
C ASP A 46 9.65 -9.86 -14.87
N LEU A 47 10.06 -10.88 -15.64
CA LEU A 47 11.39 -11.50 -15.53
C LEU A 47 12.54 -10.56 -15.90
N ASP A 48 12.26 -9.51 -16.67
CA ASP A 48 13.22 -8.50 -17.14
C ASP A 48 13.26 -7.26 -16.22
N ASN A 49 12.41 -7.23 -15.19
CA ASN A 49 12.36 -6.15 -14.20
C ASN A 49 13.63 -6.10 -13.34
N SER A 50 14.21 -4.91 -13.20
CA SER A 50 15.40 -4.69 -12.36
C SER A 50 15.13 -4.91 -10.86
N GLU A 51 13.92 -4.63 -10.36
CA GLU A 51 13.54 -4.92 -8.98
C GLU A 51 13.45 -6.43 -8.72
N LEU A 52 12.88 -7.19 -9.66
CA LEU A 52 12.84 -8.65 -9.53
C LEU A 52 14.24 -9.24 -9.60
N ALA A 53 15.11 -8.75 -10.49
CA ALA A 53 16.51 -9.17 -10.56
C ALA A 53 17.22 -8.92 -9.22
N ALA A 54 17.05 -7.75 -8.62
CA ALA A 54 17.60 -7.43 -7.30
C ALA A 54 17.02 -8.35 -6.20
N ALA A 55 15.70 -8.62 -6.23
CA ALA A 55 15.06 -9.52 -5.28
C ALA A 55 15.63 -10.94 -5.36
N LYS A 56 15.90 -11.46 -6.57
CA LYS A 56 16.50 -12.79 -6.78
C LYS A 56 17.88 -12.91 -6.13
N LEU A 57 18.72 -11.87 -6.25
CA LEU A 57 20.04 -11.79 -5.61
C LEU A 57 19.93 -11.84 -4.08
N LEU A 58 18.84 -11.31 -3.53
CA LEU A 58 18.56 -11.29 -2.09
C LEU A 58 17.79 -12.52 -1.59
N GLY A 59 17.62 -13.55 -2.42
CA GLY A 59 17.03 -14.81 -2.02
C GLY A 59 15.57 -15.02 -2.40
N PHE A 60 14.96 -14.11 -3.18
CA PHE A 60 13.63 -14.36 -3.73
C PHE A 60 13.64 -15.58 -4.66
N ARG A 61 12.64 -16.47 -4.53
CA ARG A 61 12.51 -17.72 -5.32
C ARG A 61 11.16 -17.86 -6.03
N GLY A 62 10.31 -16.85 -5.96
CA GLY A 62 8.90 -16.92 -6.34
C GLY A 62 7.98 -17.03 -5.14
N TYR A 63 6.70 -16.80 -5.38
CA TYR A 63 5.65 -17.10 -4.42
C TYR A 63 5.58 -18.63 -4.20
N PRO A 64 5.39 -19.15 -2.97
CA PRO A 64 5.54 -20.59 -2.67
C PRO A 64 4.76 -21.56 -3.57
N ALA A 65 3.57 -21.18 -4.04
CA ALA A 65 2.73 -22.00 -4.91
C ALA A 65 2.97 -21.76 -6.42
N PHE A 66 3.76 -20.75 -6.78
CA PHE A 66 3.91 -20.26 -8.16
C PHE A 66 5.40 -20.05 -8.47
N PRO A 67 6.13 -21.10 -8.90
CA PRO A 67 7.56 -21.02 -9.14
C PRO A 67 7.90 -20.12 -10.34
N MET A 68 9.01 -19.38 -10.24
CA MET A 68 9.48 -18.44 -11.28
C MET A 68 9.96 -19.11 -12.59
N LYS A 69 9.89 -20.44 -12.69
CA LYS A 69 10.20 -21.16 -13.94
C LYS A 69 9.22 -20.82 -15.06
N GLN A 70 8.03 -20.38 -14.69
CA GLN A 70 7.02 -19.84 -15.59
C GLN A 70 6.79 -18.38 -15.21
N ALA A 71 6.79 -17.50 -16.21
CA ALA A 71 6.55 -16.07 -16.01
C ALA A 71 5.09 -15.79 -15.63
N GLU A 72 4.15 -16.60 -16.12
CA GLU A 72 2.72 -16.43 -15.86
C GLU A 72 2.13 -17.70 -15.25
N HIS A 73 1.28 -17.53 -14.23
CA HIS A 73 0.49 -18.58 -13.59
C HIS A 73 -0.98 -18.18 -13.64
N SER A 74 -1.87 -19.11 -13.96
CA SER A 74 -3.33 -18.84 -14.03
C SER A 74 -4.18 -19.85 -13.26
N HIS A 75 -3.60 -20.97 -12.83
CA HIS A 75 -4.32 -22.01 -12.10
C HIS A 75 -4.33 -21.69 -10.59
N GLN A 76 -5.53 -21.59 -10.00
CA GLN A 76 -5.75 -21.38 -8.56
C GLN A 76 -5.05 -20.15 -7.95
N VAL A 77 -4.79 -19.10 -8.75
CA VAL A 77 -4.07 -17.90 -8.29
C VAL A 77 -4.88 -17.18 -7.22
N LEU A 78 -6.14 -16.82 -7.51
CA LEU A 78 -6.96 -16.06 -6.57
C LEU A 78 -7.18 -16.83 -5.26
N GLU A 79 -7.38 -18.14 -5.34
CA GLU A 79 -7.58 -19.03 -4.20
C GLU A 79 -6.34 -19.07 -3.31
N ALA A 80 -5.14 -19.17 -3.90
CA ALA A 80 -3.89 -19.17 -3.15
C ALA A 80 -3.66 -17.89 -2.36
N PHE A 81 -4.04 -16.73 -2.90
CA PHE A 81 -3.94 -15.45 -2.20
C PHE A 81 -5.09 -15.21 -1.23
N THR A 82 -6.31 -15.64 -1.54
CA THR A 82 -7.48 -15.49 -0.66
C THR A 82 -7.33 -16.27 0.64
N ARG A 83 -6.58 -17.38 0.64
CA ARG A 83 -6.20 -18.11 1.87
C ARG A 83 -5.42 -17.26 2.90
N ARG A 84 -4.89 -16.09 2.49
CA ARG A 84 -4.21 -15.12 3.38
C ARG A 84 -5.20 -14.20 4.10
N LEU A 85 -6.48 -14.20 3.69
CA LEU A 85 -7.56 -13.44 4.32
C LEU A 85 -8.31 -14.31 5.34
N PRO A 86 -8.87 -13.72 6.42
CA PRO A 86 -9.88 -14.39 7.22
C PRO A 86 -11.08 -14.83 6.38
N PRO A 87 -11.66 -16.01 6.64
CA PRO A 87 -12.89 -16.42 5.99
C PRO A 87 -14.03 -15.48 6.39
N ARG A 88 -14.91 -15.16 5.43
CA ARG A 88 -16.05 -14.26 5.64
C ARG A 88 -17.04 -14.76 6.68
N SER A 89 -17.10 -16.08 6.89
CA SER A 89 -17.95 -16.73 7.90
C SER A 89 -17.44 -16.55 9.34
N ARG A 90 -16.24 -15.99 9.54
CA ARG A 90 -15.70 -15.77 10.89
C ARG A 90 -16.53 -14.73 11.65
N ARG A 91 -16.85 -15.02 12.92
CA ARG A 91 -17.70 -14.16 13.77
C ARG A 91 -17.25 -12.69 13.87
N ASP A 92 -15.95 -12.45 13.80
CA ASP A 92 -15.31 -11.14 13.94
C ASP A 92 -14.87 -10.54 12.59
N PHE A 93 -15.36 -11.05 11.45
CA PHE A 93 -15.01 -10.54 10.13
C PHE A 93 -15.34 -9.04 9.97
N ARG A 94 -16.46 -8.59 10.54
CA ARG A 94 -16.81 -7.16 10.56
C ARG A 94 -15.72 -6.32 11.25
N ARG A 95 -15.22 -6.79 12.40
CA ARG A 95 -14.14 -6.13 13.13
C ARG A 95 -12.83 -6.14 12.33
N TYR A 96 -12.56 -7.22 11.60
CA TYR A 96 -11.40 -7.30 10.71
C TYR A 96 -11.42 -6.23 9.60
N LEU A 97 -12.60 -5.93 9.05
CA LEU A 97 -12.80 -4.84 8.08
C LEU A 97 -12.59 -3.46 8.73
N GLU A 98 -13.19 -3.22 9.89
CA GLU A 98 -13.07 -1.94 10.61
C GLU A 98 -11.61 -1.62 10.97
N LEU A 99 -10.80 -2.61 11.35
CA LEU A 99 -9.36 -2.43 11.62
C LEU A 99 -8.56 -2.01 10.37
N ARG A 100 -9.14 -2.14 9.18
CA ARG A 100 -8.61 -1.69 7.89
C ARG A 100 -9.27 -0.41 7.38
N ALA A 101 -9.98 0.28 8.26
CA ALA A 101 -10.82 1.42 7.91
C ALA A 101 -11.91 1.09 6.88
N ILE A 102 -12.28 -0.17 6.70
CA ILE A 102 -13.38 -0.56 5.79
C ILE A 102 -14.67 -0.66 6.62
N PRO A 103 -15.81 -0.12 6.15
CA PRO A 103 -17.09 -0.30 6.83
C PRO A 103 -17.41 -1.78 7.08
N GLY A 104 -17.82 -2.14 8.29
CA GLY A 104 -18.07 -3.55 8.67
C GLY A 104 -19.21 -4.22 7.89
N ASN A 105 -20.04 -3.44 7.20
CA ASN A 105 -21.11 -3.89 6.31
C ASN A 105 -20.78 -3.69 4.81
N ALA A 106 -19.56 -3.30 4.46
CA ALA A 106 -19.18 -3.06 3.08
C ALA A 106 -19.26 -4.32 2.21
N ASN A 107 -19.80 -4.18 1.01
CA ASN A 107 -19.74 -5.22 -0.02
C ASN A 107 -18.43 -5.09 -0.81
N ILE A 108 -17.34 -5.63 -0.26
CA ILE A 108 -16.02 -5.65 -0.89
C ILE A 108 -15.74 -7.03 -1.50
N SER A 109 -15.17 -7.11 -2.70
CA SER A 109 -14.71 -8.37 -3.31
C SER A 109 -13.48 -8.93 -2.59
N ASP A 110 -13.17 -10.22 -2.76
CA ASP A 110 -11.94 -10.79 -2.22
C ASP A 110 -10.70 -10.14 -2.86
N PHE A 111 -10.74 -9.83 -4.15
CA PHE A 111 -9.63 -9.20 -4.86
C PHE A 111 -9.36 -7.77 -4.36
N ALA A 112 -10.38 -6.94 -4.16
CA ALA A 112 -10.22 -5.65 -3.52
C ALA A 112 -9.73 -5.79 -2.07
N LEU A 113 -10.28 -6.72 -1.30
CA LEU A 113 -9.87 -6.95 0.09
C LEU A 113 -8.40 -7.36 0.21
N LEU A 114 -7.86 -8.13 -0.73
CA LEU A 114 -6.43 -8.43 -0.82
C LEU A 114 -5.60 -7.15 -0.91
N GLY A 115 -5.98 -6.22 -1.80
CA GLY A 115 -5.29 -4.94 -2.00
C GLY A 115 -5.39 -3.98 -0.82
N TYR A 116 -6.59 -3.83 -0.22
CA TYR A 116 -6.80 -2.95 0.94
C TYR A 116 -6.20 -3.50 2.24
N SER A 117 -6.07 -4.81 2.37
CA SER A 117 -5.51 -5.45 3.58
C SER A 117 -4.01 -5.67 3.53
N GLY A 118 -3.40 -5.56 2.35
CA GLY A 118 -2.03 -6.00 2.09
C GLY A 118 -1.85 -7.53 2.05
N ALA A 119 -2.86 -8.31 2.46
CA ALA A 119 -2.81 -9.77 2.61
C ALA A 119 -1.55 -10.30 3.32
N LYS A 120 -0.95 -9.52 4.22
CA LYS A 120 0.34 -9.80 4.88
C LYS A 120 0.23 -10.98 5.83
N LEU A 121 1.23 -11.86 5.82
CA LEU A 121 1.44 -12.85 6.87
C LEU A 121 2.70 -12.51 7.69
N PRO A 122 2.75 -12.86 8.99
CA PRO A 122 3.85 -12.47 9.87
C PRO A 122 5.25 -12.91 9.42
N ASN A 123 5.38 -13.97 8.61
CA ASN A 123 6.63 -14.69 8.39
C ASN A 123 7.06 -14.92 6.93
N ASP A 124 6.37 -14.34 5.94
CA ASP A 124 6.72 -14.58 4.52
C ASP A 124 7.22 -13.34 3.76
N GLY A 125 6.94 -12.14 4.28
CA GLY A 125 7.40 -10.89 3.68
C GLY A 125 6.62 -10.44 2.43
N PHE A 126 5.53 -11.12 2.06
CA PHE A 126 4.73 -10.75 0.90
C PHE A 126 3.60 -9.78 1.24
N GLU A 127 3.39 -8.81 0.36
CA GLU A 127 2.37 -7.77 0.46
C GLU A 127 1.73 -7.55 -0.91
N LEU A 128 0.39 -7.47 -0.96
CA LEU A 128 -0.35 -7.05 -2.15
C LEU A 128 -0.71 -5.57 -2.04
N VAL A 129 -0.41 -4.79 -3.06
CA VAL A 129 -0.68 -3.35 -3.06
C VAL A 129 -1.63 -2.99 -4.19
N HIS A 130 -2.67 -2.24 -3.87
CA HIS A 130 -3.60 -1.67 -4.84
C HIS A 130 -2.94 -0.44 -5.52
N PRO A 131 -2.65 -0.48 -6.83
CA PRO A 131 -1.96 0.63 -7.51
C PRO A 131 -2.86 1.82 -7.83
N PHE A 132 -4.19 1.64 -7.76
CA PHE A 132 -5.20 2.65 -8.12
C PHE A 132 -4.97 3.20 -9.53
N ASP A 133 -4.77 2.33 -10.53
CA ASP A 133 -4.45 2.74 -11.91
C ASP A 133 -5.54 3.68 -12.49
N ASN A 134 -6.82 3.39 -12.18
CA ASN A 134 -7.98 4.21 -12.55
C ASN A 134 -8.69 4.73 -11.27
N PRO A 135 -8.13 5.73 -10.57
CA PRO A 135 -8.72 6.22 -9.33
C PRO A 135 -9.94 7.11 -9.62
N PRO A 136 -10.97 7.09 -8.76
CA PRO A 136 -12.02 8.10 -8.78
C PRO A 136 -11.47 9.48 -8.34
N GLU A 137 -12.31 10.52 -8.40
CA GLU A 137 -11.95 11.90 -8.00
C GLU A 137 -11.50 12.01 -6.54
N ALA A 138 -12.07 11.20 -5.65
CA ALA A 138 -11.68 11.10 -4.25
C ALA A 138 -11.59 9.62 -3.86
N PHE A 139 -10.53 9.25 -3.16
CA PHE A 139 -10.41 7.91 -2.58
C PHE A 139 -9.52 7.89 -1.34
N GLU A 140 -9.62 6.79 -0.60
CA GLU A 140 -8.86 6.57 0.62
C GLU A 140 -8.06 5.28 0.56
N VAL A 141 -6.90 5.30 1.24
CA VAL A 141 -6.05 4.13 1.46
C VAL A 141 -5.52 4.16 2.89
N LEU A 142 -5.55 3.02 3.57
CA LEU A 142 -4.95 2.89 4.89
C LEU A 142 -3.47 2.52 4.74
N ILE A 143 -2.57 3.38 5.22
CA ILE A 143 -1.12 3.21 5.12
C ILE A 143 -0.53 2.96 6.50
N GLU A 144 0.27 1.89 6.62
CA GLU A 144 1.15 1.69 7.78
C GLU A 144 2.41 2.53 7.62
N ILE A 145 2.75 3.41 8.56
CA ILE A 145 3.94 4.25 8.48
C ILE A 145 5.20 3.36 8.48
N ALA A 146 6.03 3.50 7.45
CA ALA A 146 7.33 2.85 7.38
C ALA A 146 8.37 3.60 8.23
N GLY A 147 9.24 2.84 8.89
CA GLY A 147 10.37 3.40 9.63
C GLY A 147 10.02 4.08 10.95
N PHE A 148 8.77 4.02 11.42
CA PHE A 148 8.32 4.74 12.63
C PHE A 148 9.28 4.58 13.83
N ARG A 149 9.67 3.34 14.16
CA ARG A 149 10.63 3.04 15.24
C ARG A 149 11.98 3.75 15.12
N HIS A 150 12.44 4.02 13.91
CA HIS A 150 13.80 4.53 13.64
C HIS A 150 13.82 6.01 13.28
N GLU A 151 12.70 6.52 12.75
CA GLU A 151 12.64 7.82 12.09
C GLU A 151 11.70 8.80 12.79
N SER A 152 10.80 8.31 13.67
CA SER A 152 9.84 9.17 14.33
C SER A 152 10.51 10.13 15.29
N GLN A 153 10.09 11.38 15.22
CA GLN A 153 10.40 12.42 16.19
C GLN A 153 9.35 12.50 17.30
N ILE A 154 8.30 11.67 17.26
CA ILE A 154 7.20 11.62 18.24
C ILE A 154 7.15 10.20 18.82
N GLU A 155 7.05 10.11 20.15
CA GLU A 155 6.85 8.83 20.83
C GLU A 155 5.46 8.27 20.57
N ILE A 156 5.31 6.95 20.52
CA ILE A 156 4.01 6.31 20.25
C ILE A 156 2.93 6.71 21.27
N THR A 157 3.32 7.02 22.51
CA THR A 157 2.42 7.46 23.59
C THR A 157 1.86 8.85 23.35
N ASP A 158 2.53 9.68 22.55
CA ASP A 158 2.15 11.05 22.25
C ASP A 158 1.31 11.14 20.96
N ILE A 159 1.11 10.00 20.29
CA ILE A 159 0.30 9.91 19.08
C ILE A 159 -1.18 9.79 19.44
N GLN A 160 -1.92 10.84 19.10
CA GLN A 160 -3.36 10.86 19.23
C GLN A 160 -4.05 10.37 17.94
N VAL A 161 -4.93 9.39 18.09
CA VAL A 161 -5.84 8.95 17.01
C VAL A 161 -6.75 10.10 16.61
N GLY A 162 -6.90 10.31 15.30
CA GLY A 162 -7.61 11.44 14.69
C GLY A 162 -6.73 12.66 14.42
N SER A 163 -5.47 12.67 14.87
CA SER A 163 -4.55 13.78 14.54
C SER A 163 -4.25 13.81 13.05
N SER A 164 -4.35 15.01 12.47
CA SER A 164 -4.03 15.25 11.07
C SER A 164 -2.55 14.98 10.77
N VAL A 165 -2.29 14.37 9.62
CA VAL A 165 -0.93 14.20 9.09
C VAL A 165 -0.78 14.84 7.73
N GLN A 166 0.46 15.18 7.39
CA GLN A 166 0.87 15.78 6.12
C GLN A 166 1.90 14.91 5.42
N PHE A 167 1.97 15.02 4.10
CA PHE A 167 2.89 14.28 3.24
C PHE A 167 3.87 15.25 2.60
N VAL A 168 5.17 15.01 2.76
CA VAL A 168 6.25 15.88 2.25
C VAL A 168 7.21 15.06 1.40
N VAL A 169 7.32 15.40 0.12
CA VAL A 169 8.27 14.76 -0.80
C VAL A 169 9.70 15.19 -0.45
N GLU A 170 10.62 14.24 -0.37
CA GLU A 170 12.04 14.49 -0.08
C GLU A 170 12.95 14.11 -1.27
N PRO A 171 13.00 14.91 -2.35
CA PRO A 171 13.78 14.56 -3.55
C PRO A 171 15.29 14.51 -3.33
N LYS A 172 15.76 15.03 -2.19
CA LYS A 172 17.17 15.03 -1.76
C LYS A 172 17.46 13.98 -0.68
N ASN A 173 16.52 13.07 -0.41
CA ASN A 173 16.74 12.01 0.56
C ASN A 173 17.89 11.08 0.08
N PRO A 174 18.90 10.81 0.92
CA PRO A 174 20.11 10.11 0.49
C PRO A 174 19.90 8.60 0.26
N VAL A 175 18.79 8.05 0.73
CA VAL A 175 18.47 6.62 0.61
C VAL A 175 17.53 6.37 -0.58
N ASP A 176 16.52 7.22 -0.74
CA ASP A 176 15.50 7.08 -1.78
C ASP A 176 14.98 8.46 -2.19
N ALA A 177 15.35 8.94 -3.39
CA ALA A 177 14.87 10.22 -3.92
C ALA A 177 13.34 10.26 -4.15
N GLY A 178 12.68 9.10 -4.15
CA GLY A 178 11.23 8.97 -4.17
C GLY A 178 10.59 9.02 -2.78
N ALA A 179 11.33 9.23 -1.69
CA ALA A 179 10.77 9.21 -0.35
C ALA A 179 9.68 10.28 -0.13
N ILE A 180 8.57 9.86 0.47
CA ILE A 180 7.50 10.75 0.95
C ILE A 180 7.45 10.61 2.47
N ARG A 181 7.88 11.67 3.17
CA ARG A 181 7.85 11.77 4.63
C ARG A 181 6.42 12.04 5.11
N ILE A 182 6.04 11.41 6.21
CA ILE A 182 4.76 11.63 6.90
C ILE A 182 5.03 12.40 8.18
N GLU A 183 4.28 13.48 8.40
CA GLU A 183 4.43 14.37 9.56
C GLU A 183 3.14 14.58 10.31
N SER A 184 3.23 14.77 11.63
CA SER A 184 2.15 15.27 12.48
C SER A 184 2.64 16.52 13.20
N ALA A 185 1.89 17.62 13.10
CA ALA A 185 2.26 18.93 13.66
C ALA A 185 3.71 19.37 13.32
N GLY A 186 4.15 19.12 12.07
CA GLY A 186 5.50 19.47 11.60
C GLY A 186 6.63 18.59 12.13
N ARG A 187 6.32 17.51 12.87
CA ARG A 187 7.30 16.53 13.34
C ARG A 187 7.15 15.24 12.54
N LYS A 188 8.30 14.67 12.15
CA LYS A 188 8.38 13.42 11.39
C LYS A 188 7.81 12.25 12.18
N LEU A 189 6.95 11.46 11.54
CA LEU A 189 6.51 10.15 12.03
C LEU A 189 7.26 9.00 11.33
N GLY A 190 7.69 9.23 10.09
CA GLY A 190 8.33 8.20 9.26
C GLY A 190 8.04 8.46 7.80
N TYR A 191 7.85 7.39 7.04
CA TYR A 191 7.72 7.44 5.58
C TYR A 191 6.53 6.65 5.06
N VAL A 192 6.08 7.01 3.86
CA VAL A 192 5.20 6.15 3.05
C VAL A 192 5.97 4.86 2.69
N PRO A 193 5.37 3.67 2.85
CA PRO A 193 5.96 2.41 2.39
C PRO A 193 6.18 2.41 0.88
N ARG A 194 7.30 1.82 0.44
CA ARG A 194 7.71 1.72 -0.98
C ARG A 194 6.56 1.35 -1.93
N GLY A 195 5.71 0.40 -1.56
CA GLY A 195 4.61 -0.06 -2.41
C GLY A 195 3.58 1.00 -2.77
N HIS A 196 3.47 2.09 -2.00
CA HIS A 196 2.54 3.18 -2.28
C HIS A 196 3.20 4.40 -2.94
N LEU A 197 4.54 4.44 -3.07
CA LEU A 197 5.26 5.61 -3.56
C LEU A 197 4.87 5.94 -5.01
N ASP A 198 4.89 4.97 -5.91
CA ASP A 198 4.57 5.19 -7.33
C ASP A 198 3.17 5.77 -7.52
N MET A 199 2.19 5.22 -6.79
CA MET A 199 0.81 5.69 -6.82
C MET A 199 0.70 7.12 -6.29
N LEU A 200 1.27 7.42 -5.13
CA LEU A 200 1.18 8.77 -4.55
C LEU A 200 1.94 9.82 -5.37
N HIS A 201 3.12 9.48 -5.93
CA HIS A 201 3.84 10.38 -6.84
C HIS A 201 3.05 10.68 -8.10
N ARG A 202 2.43 9.66 -8.70
CA ARG A 202 1.54 9.86 -9.85
C ARG A 202 0.40 10.81 -9.51
N MET A 203 -0.27 10.60 -8.37
CA MET A 203 -1.33 11.50 -7.89
C MET A 203 -0.85 12.93 -7.67
N LEU A 204 0.29 13.12 -6.99
CA LEU A 204 0.87 14.45 -6.76
C LEU A 204 1.24 15.15 -8.09
N LYS A 205 1.82 14.42 -9.05
CA LYS A 205 2.15 14.94 -10.39
C LYS A 205 0.90 15.37 -11.17
N GLU A 206 -0.21 14.67 -10.97
CA GLU A 206 -1.53 15.01 -11.53
C GLU A 206 -2.24 16.13 -10.75
N GLY A 207 -1.60 16.74 -9.76
CA GLY A 207 -2.15 17.85 -8.98
C GLY A 207 -3.08 17.43 -7.85
N ALA A 208 -3.09 16.15 -7.47
CA ALA A 208 -3.87 15.69 -6.33
C ALA A 208 -3.35 16.26 -5.01
N ILE A 209 -4.28 16.48 -4.08
CA ILE A 209 -4.00 16.89 -2.71
C ILE A 209 -4.03 15.63 -1.84
N LEU A 210 -2.96 15.43 -1.08
CA LEU A 210 -2.86 14.37 -0.08
C LEU A 210 -3.14 14.94 1.31
N GLY A 211 -3.99 14.27 2.07
CA GLY A 211 -4.19 14.53 3.49
C GLY A 211 -4.42 13.22 4.22
N GLY A 212 -4.36 13.23 5.54
CA GLY A 212 -4.70 12.04 6.30
C GLY A 212 -4.86 12.32 7.78
N GLU A 213 -5.29 11.30 8.49
CA GLU A 213 -5.36 11.29 9.94
C GLU A 213 -4.81 9.99 10.50
N VAL A 214 -4.25 10.04 11.71
CA VAL A 214 -3.87 8.84 12.44
C VAL A 214 -5.14 8.03 12.70
N PHE A 215 -5.26 6.88 12.05
CA PHE A 215 -6.43 6.02 12.14
C PHE A 215 -6.36 5.11 13.37
N ARG A 216 -5.21 4.47 13.59
CA ARG A 216 -4.96 3.64 14.78
C ARG A 216 -3.48 3.45 15.03
N THR A 217 -3.17 3.13 16.27
CA THR A 217 -1.88 2.56 16.67
C THR A 217 -2.05 1.07 16.98
N ASN A 218 -0.98 0.29 16.83
CA ASN A 218 -0.94 -1.14 17.17
C ASN A 218 0.52 -1.54 17.44
N GLY A 219 0.77 -2.84 17.67
CA GLY A 219 2.10 -3.39 17.89
C GLY A 219 2.46 -3.45 19.36
N THR A 220 3.76 -3.52 19.64
CA THR A 220 4.32 -3.56 20.99
C THR A 220 5.16 -2.29 21.23
N SER A 221 5.62 -2.06 22.47
CA SER A 221 6.59 -1.00 22.77
C SER A 221 7.86 -1.11 21.91
N GLU A 222 8.32 -2.35 21.65
CA GLU A 222 9.51 -2.63 20.84
C GLU A 222 9.29 -2.51 19.34
N ARG A 223 8.02 -2.60 18.90
CA ARG A 223 7.64 -2.52 17.49
C ARG A 223 6.29 -1.83 17.35
N PRO A 224 6.23 -0.52 17.61
CA PRO A 224 5.02 0.26 17.44
C PRO A 224 4.68 0.38 15.96
N LEU A 225 3.38 0.31 15.67
CA LEU A 225 2.82 0.44 14.33
C LEU A 225 1.80 1.57 14.34
N VAL A 226 1.93 2.50 13.41
CA VAL A 226 1.00 3.62 13.24
C VAL A 226 0.37 3.50 11.86
N TYR A 227 -0.95 3.57 11.81
CA TYR A 227 -1.72 3.51 10.58
C TYR A 227 -2.39 4.86 10.35
N VAL A 228 -2.23 5.39 9.14
CA VAL A 228 -2.81 6.63 8.68
C VAL A 228 -3.89 6.31 7.65
N LEU A 229 -5.09 6.84 7.86
CA LEU A 229 -6.09 6.87 6.80
C LEU A 229 -5.76 8.04 5.88
N THR A 230 -5.21 7.73 4.72
CA THR A 230 -4.80 8.71 3.71
C THR A 230 -5.95 8.96 2.76
N ARG A 231 -6.31 10.22 2.58
CA ARG A 231 -7.27 10.68 1.59
C ARG A 231 -6.52 11.36 0.44
N ILE A 232 -6.90 10.97 -0.77
CA ILE A 232 -6.40 11.53 -2.01
C ILE A 232 -7.58 12.22 -2.70
N LEU A 233 -7.40 13.49 -3.04
CA LEU A 233 -8.37 14.28 -3.79
C LEU A 233 -7.71 14.75 -5.08
N LYS A 234 -8.22 14.32 -6.24
CA LYS A 234 -7.70 14.80 -7.53
C LYS A 234 -7.92 16.31 -7.63
N GLY A 235 -6.88 17.03 -8.02
CA GLY A 235 -6.97 18.47 -8.19
C GLY A 235 -7.89 18.81 -9.35
N HIS A 236 -8.89 19.66 -9.13
CA HIS A 236 -9.57 20.34 -10.22
C HIS A 236 -8.71 21.54 -10.63
N GLN A 237 -7.83 21.36 -11.61
CA GLN A 237 -7.38 22.46 -12.46
C GLN A 237 -7.76 22.12 -13.90
N PRO A 238 -8.60 22.93 -14.57
CA PRO A 238 -8.81 22.78 -15.99
C PRO A 238 -7.48 23.00 -16.71
N PHE A 239 -7.27 22.27 -17.80
CA PHE A 239 -6.25 22.58 -18.80
C PHE A 239 -6.45 24.04 -19.26
N HIS A 240 -5.77 25.00 -18.63
CA HIS A 240 -5.58 26.30 -19.23
C HIS A 240 -4.48 26.13 -20.28
N ALA A 241 -4.95 25.88 -21.50
CA ALA A 241 -4.22 26.25 -22.69
C ALA A 241 -3.93 27.76 -22.63
N LEU A 242 -2.81 28.14 -22.05
CA LEU A 242 -2.13 29.39 -22.38
C LEU A 242 -1.33 29.16 -23.66
N LYS A 243 -2.08 29.02 -24.76
CA LYS A 243 -1.63 29.56 -26.05
C LYS A 243 -2.08 31.00 -26.11
N MET A 244 -1.19 31.94 -25.77
CA MET A 244 -1.21 33.32 -26.26
C MET A 244 0.28 33.69 -26.40
N GLN A 245 0.84 33.66 -27.60
CA GLN A 245 0.91 34.82 -28.49
C GLN A 245 1.36 36.09 -27.77
N ALA A 246 2.67 36.33 -27.79
CA ALA A 246 3.30 37.54 -28.30
C ALA A 246 4.74 37.20 -28.69
#